data_AF-K2GQY1-F1
#
_entry.id   AF-K2GQY1-F1
#
_cell.length_a   1.000
_cell.length_b   1.000
_cell.length_c   1.000
_cell.angle_alpha   90.00
_cell.angle_beta   90.00
_cell.angle_gamma   90.00
#
_symmetry.space_group_name_H-M   'P 1'
#
loop_
_entity.id
_entity.type
_entity.pdbx_description
1 polymer ?
#
loop_
_entity_poly.entity_id
_entity_poly.type
_entity_poly.pdbx_seq_one_letter_code
_entity_poly.pdbx_strand_id
1 'polypeptide(L)'
;MSIANGIDFKQLNERLLERKSIRTYGDKYPTSEQVKEIETFIKTLNEIETPFKGQVRLCLQTEDFSFIKTFGFITGSKYWIYGVIPLNNVSALKQFGYLFQLLVLKCTSLGLSTVWLGGTFTVSAFNVLQYDKNKEFIPCVSPVGFNGNGNEFLARTIGSRSRKLWNELFYWNSFNTPLTKELLQSPFNENIFESIRWAPSARNLQEWRIVLTDQNQLHFFTVDSSWKEIDLGICVAQATVVLEANDIKGEWIVLDSHELINSLHATDLQYVISFIAQK
;
A
#
# COMPACT_ATOMS: atom_id res chain seq x y z
N MET A 1 -16.16 -11.36 9.38
CA MET A 1 -16.72 -10.00 9.62
C MET A 1 -16.24 -9.15 8.46
N SER A 2 -17.14 -8.53 7.69
CA SER A 2 -16.77 -7.78 6.48
C SER A 2 -15.86 -6.61 6.83
N ILE A 3 -14.70 -6.52 6.17
CA ILE A 3 -13.69 -5.44 6.31
C ILE A 3 -14.26 -4.08 5.82
N ALA A 4 -15.52 -4.05 5.33
CA ALA A 4 -16.00 -3.07 4.36
C ALA A 4 -17.07 -2.07 4.85
N ASN A 5 -17.37 -1.94 6.15
CA ASN A 5 -18.30 -0.88 6.57
C ASN A 5 -17.64 0.50 6.37
N GLY A 6 -17.99 1.19 5.29
CA GLY A 6 -17.58 2.57 5.02
C GLY A 6 -16.51 2.77 3.94
N ILE A 7 -16.07 1.73 3.22
CA ILE A 7 -15.13 1.84 2.10
C ILE A 7 -15.82 1.44 0.79
N ASP A 8 -15.82 2.35 -0.19
CA ASP A 8 -16.21 2.03 -1.57
C ASP A 8 -15.02 1.44 -2.33
N PHE A 9 -14.87 0.12 -2.26
CA PHE A 9 -13.79 -0.58 -2.95
C PHE A 9 -13.89 -0.51 -4.48
N LYS A 10 -15.10 -0.34 -5.05
CA LYS A 10 -15.28 -0.18 -6.50
C LYS A 10 -14.65 1.15 -6.96
N GLN A 11 -14.90 2.24 -6.22
CA GLN A 11 -14.26 3.53 -6.50
C GLN A 11 -12.73 3.45 -6.37
N LEU A 12 -12.19 2.76 -5.36
CA LEU A 12 -10.75 2.62 -5.17
C LEU A 12 -10.09 1.76 -6.25
N ASN A 13 -10.77 0.71 -6.71
CA ASN A 13 -10.27 -0.23 -7.70
C ASN A 13 -9.91 0.44 -9.02
N GLU A 14 -10.74 1.37 -9.47
CA GLU A 14 -10.48 2.14 -10.70
C GLU A 14 -9.18 2.98 -10.62
N ARG A 15 -8.68 3.26 -9.41
CA ARG A 15 -7.48 4.09 -9.18
C ARG A 15 -6.19 3.28 -9.09
N LEU A 16 -6.26 1.95 -8.97
CA LEU A 16 -5.10 1.07 -8.73
C LEU A 16 -4.00 1.26 -9.78
N LEU A 17 -4.38 1.41 -11.04
CA LEU A 17 -3.47 1.57 -12.19
C LEU A 17 -3.16 3.05 -12.53
N GLU A 18 -4.01 3.98 -12.08
CA GLU A 18 -3.87 5.41 -12.30
C GLU A 18 -2.83 6.04 -11.36
N ARG A 19 -2.76 5.56 -10.11
CA ARG A 19 -1.88 6.11 -9.08
C ARG A 19 -0.42 6.06 -9.52
N LYS A 20 0.25 7.21 -9.44
CA LYS A 20 1.69 7.40 -9.76
C LYS A 20 2.38 8.15 -8.64
N SER A 21 3.68 7.93 -8.51
CA SER A 21 4.51 8.63 -7.52
C SER A 21 4.94 9.98 -8.08
N ILE A 22 4.33 11.07 -7.58
CA ILE A 22 4.60 12.45 -8.00
C ILE A 22 5.40 13.17 -6.92
N ARG A 23 6.46 13.88 -7.31
CA ARG A 23 7.35 14.59 -6.39
C ARG A 23 7.29 16.12 -6.54
N THR A 24 6.63 16.58 -7.60
CA THR A 24 6.51 18.00 -7.93
C THR A 24 5.04 18.39 -7.92
N TYR A 25 4.69 19.32 -7.04
CA TYR A 25 3.34 19.80 -6.83
C TYR A 25 3.21 21.24 -7.30
N GLY A 26 2.04 21.58 -7.85
CA GLY A 26 1.77 22.91 -8.38
C GLY A 26 1.25 23.87 -7.30
N ASP A 27 1.02 25.11 -7.70
CA ASP A 27 0.55 26.17 -6.80
C ASP A 27 -0.95 26.08 -6.48
N LYS A 28 -1.66 25.16 -7.15
CA LYS A 28 -3.05 24.83 -6.82
C LYS A 28 -3.05 23.86 -5.65
N TYR A 29 -3.74 24.23 -4.58
CA TYR A 29 -3.92 23.39 -3.40
C TYR A 29 -5.25 22.62 -3.44
N PRO A 30 -5.35 21.47 -2.74
CA PRO A 30 -6.62 20.78 -2.51
C PRO A 30 -7.71 21.75 -2.01
N THR A 31 -8.94 21.57 -2.51
CA THR A 31 -10.09 22.36 -2.06
C THR A 31 -10.49 21.98 -0.64
N SER A 32 -11.23 22.85 0.07
CA SER A 32 -11.74 22.54 1.41
C SER A 32 -12.61 21.27 1.43
N GLU A 33 -13.33 21.00 0.34
CA GLU A 33 -14.12 19.77 0.18
C GLU A 33 -13.22 18.52 0.07
N GLN A 34 -12.18 18.58 -0.76
CA GLN A 34 -11.21 17.48 -0.87
C GLN A 34 -10.49 17.23 0.46
N VAL A 35 -10.12 18.29 1.20
CA VAL A 35 -9.51 18.17 2.53
C VAL A 35 -10.49 17.47 3.50
N LYS A 36 -11.75 17.88 3.53
CA LYS A 36 -12.79 17.27 4.37
C LYS A 36 -13.03 15.79 4.01
N GLU A 37 -13.00 15.44 2.74
CA GLU A 37 -13.08 14.05 2.26
C GLU A 37 -11.90 13.20 2.74
N ILE A 38 -10.68 13.74 2.73
CA ILE A 38 -9.48 13.07 3.26
C ILE A 38 -9.63 12.87 4.77
N GLU A 39 -10.00 13.90 5.53
CA GLU A 39 -10.19 13.81 6.98
C GLU A 39 -11.26 12.80 7.37
N THR A 40 -12.38 12.78 6.64
CA THR A 40 -13.47 11.82 6.86
C THR A 40 -12.98 10.40 6.60
N PHE A 41 -12.26 10.18 5.50
CA PHE A 41 -11.72 8.87 5.19
C PHE A 41 -10.65 8.42 6.19
N ILE A 42 -9.82 9.32 6.69
CA ILE A 42 -8.86 9.03 7.77
C ILE A 42 -9.58 8.56 9.04
N LYS A 43 -10.69 9.20 9.43
CA LYS A 43 -11.49 8.76 10.58
C LYS A 43 -12.01 7.34 10.38
N THR A 44 -12.58 7.05 9.21
CA THR A 44 -12.99 5.69 8.84
C THR A 44 -11.83 4.70 8.96
N LEU A 45 -10.69 4.98 8.32
CA LEU A 45 -9.53 4.08 8.32
C LEU A 45 -8.92 3.85 9.72
N ASN A 46 -9.05 4.80 10.63
CA ASN A 46 -8.58 4.66 12.02
C ASN A 46 -9.51 3.80 12.89
N GLU A 47 -10.72 3.50 12.43
CA GLU A 47 -11.75 2.75 13.18
C GLU A 47 -12.01 1.35 12.60
N ILE A 48 -11.57 1.06 11.38
CA ILE A 48 -11.81 -0.24 10.74
C ILE A 48 -10.94 -1.35 11.32
N GLU A 49 -11.48 -2.55 11.34
CA GLU A 49 -10.70 -3.77 11.47
C GLU A 49 -10.08 -4.15 10.12
N THR A 50 -8.84 -4.62 10.14
CA THR A 50 -8.14 -5.10 8.94
C THR A 50 -7.39 -6.40 9.25
N PRO A 51 -6.84 -7.08 8.23
CA PRO A 51 -6.18 -8.37 8.43
C PRO A 51 -4.99 -8.36 9.40
N PHE A 52 -4.27 -7.24 9.54
CA PHE A 52 -3.03 -7.18 10.34
C PHE A 52 -3.26 -6.76 11.81
N LYS A 53 -4.39 -6.12 12.12
CA LYS A 53 -4.79 -5.70 13.48
C LYS A 53 -3.72 -4.89 14.25
N GLY A 54 -2.82 -4.22 13.53
CA GLY A 54 -1.80 -3.36 14.14
C GLY A 54 -2.37 -2.03 14.60
N GLN A 55 -1.75 -1.40 15.61
CA GLN A 55 -2.13 -0.05 16.02
C GLN A 55 -1.49 0.99 15.11
N VAL A 56 -2.33 1.74 14.38
CA VAL A 56 -1.91 2.82 13.49
C VAL A 56 -2.86 4.00 13.67
N ARG A 57 -2.30 5.21 13.71
CA ARG A 57 -3.06 6.45 13.65
C ARG A 57 -2.67 7.21 12.39
N LEU A 58 -3.55 7.24 11.41
CA LEU A 58 -3.42 8.08 10.22
C LEU A 58 -3.79 9.52 10.54
N CYS A 59 -3.08 10.46 9.93
CA CYS A 59 -3.20 11.89 10.17
C CYS A 59 -3.05 12.69 8.87
N LEU A 60 -3.70 13.85 8.84
CA LEU A 60 -3.50 14.88 7.82
C LEU A 60 -2.91 16.11 8.51
N GLN A 61 -1.81 16.63 7.99
CA GLN A 61 -1.27 17.93 8.33
C GLN A 61 -1.68 18.95 7.25
N THR A 62 -2.30 20.04 7.69
CA THR A 62 -2.85 21.11 6.86
C THR A 62 -2.12 22.44 7.02
N GLU A 63 -1.27 22.57 8.06
CA GLU A 63 -0.41 23.72 8.25
C GLU A 63 0.63 23.81 7.13
N ASP A 64 0.94 25.05 6.71
CA ASP A 64 1.98 25.27 5.72
C ASP A 64 3.36 25.23 6.38
N PHE A 65 4.08 24.13 6.12
CA PHE A 65 5.48 23.99 6.49
C PHE A 65 6.39 23.87 5.28
N SER A 66 6.01 24.46 4.14
CA SER A 66 6.85 24.54 2.93
C SER A 66 8.21 25.20 3.16
N PHE A 67 8.34 26.02 4.22
CA PHE A 67 9.61 26.57 4.68
C PHE A 67 10.61 25.50 5.15
N ILE A 68 10.13 24.31 5.51
CA ILE A 68 10.95 23.18 5.94
C ILE A 68 11.34 22.35 4.72
N LYS A 69 12.64 22.34 4.40
CA LYS A 69 13.20 21.44 3.40
C LYS A 69 13.27 20.01 3.97
N THR A 70 12.14 19.30 3.91
CA THR A 70 12.01 17.93 4.45
C THR A 70 12.63 16.87 3.55
N PHE A 71 12.58 17.11 2.24
CA PHE A 71 13.15 16.26 1.20
C PHE A 71 13.59 17.17 0.07
N GLY A 72 14.90 17.24 -0.21
CA GLY A 72 15.45 18.18 -1.20
C GLY A 72 14.92 18.04 -2.63
N PHE A 73 14.09 17.03 -2.90
CA PHE A 73 13.46 16.72 -4.18
C PHE A 73 11.92 16.83 -4.18
N ILE A 74 11.28 17.23 -3.07
CA ILE A 74 9.84 17.49 -3.00
C ILE A 74 9.60 19.00 -3.01
N THR A 75 8.72 19.48 -3.88
CA THR A 75 8.41 20.91 -4.01
C THR A 75 6.91 21.16 -4.13
N GLY A 76 6.43 22.28 -3.57
CA GLY A 76 5.10 22.84 -3.83
C GLY A 76 3.91 22.20 -3.08
N SER A 77 4.14 21.27 -2.14
CA SER A 77 3.05 20.66 -1.37
C SER A 77 2.93 21.26 0.03
N LYS A 78 1.72 21.75 0.33
CA LYS A 78 1.32 22.25 1.65
C LYS A 78 0.74 21.16 2.56
N TYR A 79 0.04 20.19 1.98
CA TYR A 79 -0.70 19.18 2.74
C TYR A 79 0.05 17.85 2.76
N TRP A 80 0.04 17.19 3.91
CA TRP A 80 0.77 15.93 4.08
C TRP A 80 -0.05 14.92 4.85
N ILE A 81 -0.15 13.71 4.33
CA ILE A 81 -0.68 12.57 5.06
C ILE A 81 0.47 11.76 5.65
N TYR A 82 0.26 11.20 6.83
CA TYR A 82 1.24 10.36 7.51
C TYR A 82 0.55 9.37 8.44
N GLY A 83 1.29 8.35 8.88
CA GLY A 83 0.83 7.42 9.91
C GLY A 83 1.78 7.40 11.09
N VAL A 84 1.21 7.26 12.28
CA VAL A 84 1.92 7.13 13.54
C VAL A 84 1.70 5.72 14.08
N ILE A 85 2.79 5.06 14.47
CA ILE A 85 2.76 3.69 15.03
C ILE A 85 3.56 3.62 16.33
N PRO A 86 3.28 2.65 17.23
CA PRO A 86 4.15 2.39 18.37
C PRO A 86 5.57 1.97 17.93
N LEU A 87 6.58 2.38 18.69
CA LEU A 87 7.96 1.94 18.50
C LEU A 87 8.07 0.41 18.55
N ASN A 88 8.97 -0.16 17.74
CA ASN A 88 9.30 -1.59 17.70
C ASN A 88 8.11 -2.55 17.45
N ASN A 89 7.05 -2.09 16.78
CA ASN A 89 5.87 -2.91 16.47
C ASN A 89 5.82 -3.31 14.99
N VAL A 90 6.24 -4.55 14.69
CA VAL A 90 6.28 -5.09 13.32
C VAL A 90 4.87 -5.22 12.71
N SER A 91 3.86 -5.62 13.50
CA SER A 91 2.49 -5.74 12.99
C SER A 91 1.92 -4.38 12.59
N ALA A 92 2.27 -3.33 13.34
CA ALA A 92 1.87 -1.96 13.02
C ALA A 92 2.47 -1.47 11.69
N LEU A 93 3.64 -1.95 11.26
CA LEU A 93 4.21 -1.62 9.94
C LEU A 93 3.38 -2.21 8.80
N LYS A 94 2.96 -3.48 8.91
CA LYS A 94 2.06 -4.11 7.92
C LYS A 94 0.71 -3.42 7.86
N GLN A 95 0.12 -3.16 9.03
CA GLN A 95 -1.12 -2.39 9.15
C GLN A 95 -0.98 -1.01 8.51
N PHE A 96 0.13 -0.31 8.78
CA PHE A 96 0.36 1.02 8.23
C PHE A 96 0.44 0.97 6.71
N GLY A 97 1.20 0.03 6.15
CA GLY A 97 1.25 -0.21 4.71
C GLY A 97 -0.13 -0.39 4.09
N TYR A 98 -0.97 -1.20 4.75
CA TYR A 98 -2.33 -1.48 4.33
C TYR A 98 -3.22 -0.23 4.34
N LEU A 99 -3.36 0.42 5.50
CA LEU A 99 -4.25 1.56 5.67
C LEU A 99 -3.80 2.78 4.85
N PHE A 100 -2.50 3.05 4.82
CA PHE A 100 -1.95 4.19 4.11
C PHE A 100 -2.09 4.02 2.58
N GLN A 101 -2.03 2.78 2.06
CA GLN A 101 -2.32 2.54 0.65
C GLN A 101 -3.79 2.83 0.30
N LEU A 102 -4.75 2.47 1.16
CA LEU A 102 -6.15 2.84 0.95
C LEU A 102 -6.32 4.37 0.93
N LEU A 103 -5.65 5.08 1.85
CA LEU A 103 -5.66 6.55 1.89
C LEU A 103 -5.04 7.18 0.63
N VAL A 104 -3.94 6.60 0.12
CA VAL A 104 -3.31 7.01 -1.13
C VAL A 104 -4.25 6.83 -2.33
N LEU A 105 -5.01 5.73 -2.38
CA LEU A 105 -6.00 5.50 -3.42
C LEU A 105 -7.19 6.47 -3.32
N LYS A 106 -7.64 6.80 -2.10
CA LYS A 106 -8.65 7.85 -1.88
C LYS A 106 -8.15 9.23 -2.35
N CYS A 107 -6.90 9.58 -2.07
CA CYS A 107 -6.32 10.83 -2.61
C CYS A 107 -6.34 10.81 -4.15
N THR A 108 -6.01 9.66 -4.75
CA THR A 108 -6.06 9.49 -6.21
C THR A 108 -7.49 9.64 -6.74
N SER A 109 -8.52 9.12 -6.05
CA SER A 109 -9.93 9.30 -6.46
C SER A 109 -10.42 10.74 -6.38
N LEU A 110 -9.79 11.56 -5.55
CA LEU A 110 -10.03 13.01 -5.49
C LEU A 110 -9.23 13.78 -6.55
N GLY A 111 -8.49 13.11 -7.45
CA GLY A 111 -7.63 13.75 -8.45
C GLY A 111 -6.32 14.32 -7.87
N LEU A 112 -5.94 13.91 -6.66
CA LEU A 112 -4.75 14.36 -5.97
C LEU A 112 -3.61 13.36 -6.16
N SER A 113 -2.40 13.90 -6.28
CA SER A 113 -1.17 13.14 -6.45
C SER A 113 -0.47 12.90 -5.10
N THR A 114 0.25 11.78 -5.00
CA THR A 114 0.93 11.34 -3.78
C THR A 114 2.29 10.72 -4.10
N VAL A 115 3.14 10.55 -3.09
CA VAL A 115 4.35 9.74 -3.16
C VAL A 115 4.69 9.18 -1.79
N TRP A 116 4.97 7.88 -1.73
CA TRP A 116 5.50 7.24 -0.52
C TRP A 116 6.93 7.74 -0.25
N LEU A 117 7.13 8.32 0.94
CA LEU A 117 8.44 8.78 1.40
C LEU A 117 8.73 8.15 2.76
N GLY A 118 9.67 7.21 2.78
CA GLY A 118 10.23 6.60 3.98
C GLY A 118 11.74 6.82 4.07
N GLY A 119 12.32 6.70 5.25
CA GLY A 119 13.76 6.81 5.50
C GLY A 119 14.07 7.80 6.62
N THR A 120 15.34 8.21 6.75
CA THR A 120 15.75 9.23 7.73
C THR A 120 15.33 10.61 7.27
N PHE A 121 14.30 11.14 7.92
CA PHE A 121 13.77 12.47 7.67
C PHE A 121 14.64 13.56 8.32
N THR A 122 14.71 14.76 7.74
CA THR A 122 15.28 15.91 8.46
C THR A 122 14.36 16.28 9.63
N VAL A 123 14.93 16.21 10.83
CA VAL A 123 14.26 16.28 12.15
C VAL A 123 13.31 17.48 12.33
N SER A 124 13.56 18.59 11.64
CA SER A 124 12.78 19.83 11.79
C SER A 124 11.34 19.71 11.28
N ALA A 125 11.08 18.95 10.20
CA ALA A 125 9.73 18.84 9.62
C ALA A 125 8.77 18.01 10.44
N PHE A 126 9.30 17.17 11.32
CA PHE A 126 8.51 16.30 12.18
C PHE A 126 8.21 16.95 13.52
N ASN A 127 8.83 18.08 13.86
CA ASN A 127 8.45 18.86 15.05
C ASN A 127 7.04 19.44 14.93
N VAL A 128 6.55 19.67 13.70
CA VAL A 128 5.18 20.11 13.45
C VAL A 128 4.18 18.95 13.41
N LEU A 129 4.65 17.71 13.28
CA LEU A 129 3.76 16.54 13.26
C LEU A 129 3.45 16.08 14.69
N GLN A 130 2.19 15.73 14.90
CA GLN A 130 1.67 15.38 16.23
C GLN A 130 1.89 13.90 16.55
N TYR A 131 2.96 13.59 17.30
CA TYR A 131 3.28 12.26 17.84
C TYR A 131 4.21 12.34 19.06
N ASP A 132 4.18 11.33 19.92
CA ASP A 132 5.10 11.17 21.07
C ASP A 132 6.37 10.45 20.61
N LYS A 133 7.46 11.19 20.38
CA LYS A 133 8.75 10.66 19.90
C LYS A 133 9.37 9.58 20.79
N ASN A 134 8.97 9.50 22.06
CA ASN A 134 9.51 8.51 23.00
C ASN A 134 8.75 7.17 22.95
N LYS A 135 7.57 7.13 22.32
CA LYS A 135 6.68 5.96 22.28
C LYS A 135 6.24 5.58 20.87
N GLU A 136 6.27 6.53 19.96
CA GLU A 136 5.73 6.45 18.63
C GLU A 136 6.78 6.78 17.57
N PHE A 137 6.52 6.31 16.36
CA PHE A 137 7.35 6.48 15.18
C PHE A 137 6.47 6.74 13.96
N ILE A 138 6.99 7.50 12.99
CA ILE A 138 6.34 7.76 11.71
C ILE A 138 7.11 7.02 10.61
N PRO A 139 6.57 5.91 10.05
CA PRO A 139 7.30 5.10 9.08
C PRO A 139 7.47 5.76 7.73
N CYS A 140 6.38 6.31 7.21
CA CYS A 140 6.36 7.04 5.95
C CYS A 140 5.40 8.24 6.05
N VAL A 141 5.66 9.22 5.18
CA VAL A 141 4.79 10.35 4.91
C VAL A 141 4.51 10.44 3.41
N SER A 142 3.46 11.16 3.03
CA SER A 142 3.22 11.53 1.63
C SER A 142 2.72 12.97 1.55
N PRO A 143 3.32 13.81 0.69
CA PRO A 143 2.70 15.05 0.28
C PRO A 143 1.41 14.75 -0.51
N VAL A 144 0.47 15.69 -0.46
CA VAL A 144 -0.81 15.64 -1.15
C VAL A 144 -1.01 16.96 -1.90
N GLY A 145 -1.40 16.88 -3.16
CA GLY A 145 -1.66 18.06 -3.98
C GLY A 145 -1.81 17.73 -5.46
N PHE A 146 -1.96 18.74 -6.30
CA PHE A 146 -2.03 18.55 -7.74
C PHE A 146 -0.63 18.46 -8.34
N ASN A 147 -0.48 17.61 -9.37
CA ASN A 147 0.78 17.51 -10.12
C ASN A 147 1.15 18.88 -10.72
N GLY A 148 2.36 19.35 -10.44
CA GLY A 148 2.79 20.72 -10.73
C GLY A 148 3.39 20.98 -12.11
N ASN A 149 3.33 20.03 -13.04
CA ASN A 149 3.93 20.14 -14.38
C ASN A 149 5.43 20.56 -14.39
N GLY A 150 6.15 20.47 -13.27
CA GLY A 150 7.58 20.79 -13.28
C GLY A 150 8.36 19.81 -14.14
N ASN A 151 9.44 20.30 -14.79
CA ASN A 151 10.25 19.59 -15.78
C ASN A 151 10.18 18.07 -15.65
N GLU A 152 9.33 17.44 -16.48
CA GLU A 152 9.19 15.98 -16.59
C GLU A 152 10.54 15.30 -16.82
N PHE A 153 11.55 16.04 -17.28
CA PHE A 153 12.93 15.60 -17.48
C PHE A 153 13.61 15.04 -16.21
N LEU A 154 13.29 15.56 -15.00
CA LEU A 154 13.81 15.02 -13.73
C LEU A 154 12.91 13.91 -13.14
N ALA A 155 11.61 13.90 -13.46
CA ALA A 155 10.71 12.80 -13.10
C ALA A 155 10.89 11.56 -14.00
N ARG A 156 11.52 11.75 -15.16
CA ARG A 156 11.94 10.72 -16.14
C ARG A 156 13.28 10.06 -15.81
N THR A 157 13.79 10.16 -14.58
CA THR A 157 14.85 9.25 -14.12
C THR A 157 14.30 7.82 -13.99
N ILE A 158 14.48 7.07 -15.09
CA ILE A 158 14.93 5.68 -15.17
C ILE A 158 14.33 4.75 -14.09
N GLY A 159 13.26 4.02 -14.45
CA GLY A 159 12.71 2.92 -13.63
C GLY A 159 11.49 3.25 -12.77
N SER A 160 10.93 4.47 -12.83
CA SER A 160 9.84 4.91 -11.93
C SER A 160 8.52 4.15 -12.09
N ARG A 161 8.31 3.43 -13.20
CA ARG A 161 7.14 2.59 -13.48
C ARG A 161 7.51 1.15 -13.89
N SER A 162 8.72 0.68 -13.59
CA SER A 162 9.02 -0.74 -13.80
C SER A 162 8.33 -1.60 -12.73
N ARG A 163 7.90 -2.78 -13.14
CA ARG A 163 7.38 -3.82 -12.26
C ARG A 163 8.01 -5.15 -12.65
N LYS A 164 8.40 -5.96 -11.66
CA LYS A 164 8.80 -7.36 -11.82
C LYS A 164 7.80 -8.11 -12.69
N LEU A 165 8.29 -8.91 -13.62
CA LEU A 165 7.45 -9.68 -14.53
C LEU A 165 6.48 -10.56 -13.75
N TRP A 166 5.33 -10.87 -14.37
CA TRP A 166 4.28 -11.68 -13.76
C TRP A 166 4.81 -12.98 -13.13
N ASN A 167 5.64 -13.72 -13.88
CA ASN A 167 6.23 -14.99 -13.47
C ASN A 167 7.31 -14.87 -12.37
N GLU A 168 7.72 -13.66 -12.00
CA GLU A 168 8.58 -13.42 -10.83
C GLU A 168 7.78 -13.24 -9.53
N LEU A 169 6.46 -13.07 -9.63
CA LEU A 169 5.60 -12.71 -8.49
C LEU A 169 4.52 -13.73 -8.20
N PHE A 170 4.00 -14.40 -9.23
CA PHE A 170 2.82 -15.25 -9.14
C PHE A 170 3.12 -16.70 -9.50
N TYR A 171 2.64 -17.60 -8.67
CA TYR A 171 2.92 -19.04 -8.74
C TYR A 171 1.63 -19.85 -8.58
N TRP A 172 1.62 -21.06 -9.12
CA TRP A 172 0.49 -21.99 -9.04
C TRP A 172 0.86 -23.21 -8.20
N ASN A 173 0.11 -23.44 -7.12
CA ASN A 173 0.28 -24.54 -6.13
C ASN A 173 1.65 -24.65 -5.44
N SER A 174 2.74 -24.13 -5.98
CA SER A 174 4.08 -24.16 -5.37
C SER A 174 5.01 -23.17 -6.08
N PHE A 175 6.15 -22.84 -5.46
CA PHE A 175 7.16 -21.94 -6.05
C PHE A 175 7.88 -22.52 -7.29
N ASN A 176 7.68 -23.79 -7.61
CA ASN A 176 8.28 -24.43 -8.79
C ASN A 176 7.50 -24.16 -10.08
N THR A 177 6.25 -23.71 -9.97
CA THR A 177 5.35 -23.55 -11.12
C THR A 177 4.89 -22.09 -11.21
N PRO A 178 5.42 -21.29 -12.15
CA PRO A 178 4.89 -19.95 -12.39
C PRO A 178 3.41 -19.99 -12.77
N LEU A 179 2.62 -19.04 -12.27
CA LEU A 179 1.21 -18.94 -12.61
C LEU A 179 1.08 -18.47 -14.07
N THR A 180 0.53 -19.30 -14.95
CA THR A 180 0.20 -18.91 -16.32
C THR A 180 -1.28 -18.51 -16.43
N LYS A 181 -1.66 -17.87 -17.53
CA LYS A 181 -3.05 -17.43 -17.73
C LYS A 181 -4.01 -18.60 -17.85
N GLU A 182 -3.54 -19.72 -18.38
CA GLU A 182 -4.31 -20.96 -18.58
C GLU A 182 -4.60 -21.69 -17.26
N LEU A 183 -3.81 -21.42 -16.21
CA LEU A 183 -3.99 -21.97 -14.86
C LEU A 183 -4.96 -21.15 -14.01
N LEU A 184 -5.38 -19.97 -14.46
CA LEU A 184 -6.36 -19.15 -13.74
C LEU A 184 -7.73 -19.83 -13.73
N GLN A 185 -8.33 -19.88 -12.55
CA GLN A 185 -9.64 -20.46 -12.33
C GLN A 185 -10.54 -19.45 -11.61
N SER A 186 -11.85 -19.53 -11.88
CA SER A 186 -12.85 -18.74 -11.17
C SER A 186 -12.71 -18.94 -9.65
N PRO A 187 -12.72 -17.85 -8.85
CA PRO A 187 -13.13 -16.49 -9.21
C PRO A 187 -11.98 -15.58 -9.70
N PHE A 188 -10.75 -16.08 -9.80
CA PHE A 188 -9.59 -15.26 -10.14
C PHE A 188 -9.40 -15.13 -11.66
N ASN A 189 -8.94 -13.95 -12.07
CA ASN A 189 -8.70 -13.60 -13.46
C ASN A 189 -7.45 -12.73 -13.60
N GLU A 190 -7.03 -12.46 -14.84
CA GLU A 190 -5.79 -11.73 -15.12
C GLU A 190 -5.77 -10.32 -14.51
N ASN A 191 -6.91 -9.62 -14.52
CA ASN A 191 -7.01 -8.25 -14.03
C ASN A 191 -6.72 -8.15 -12.52
N ILE A 192 -7.13 -9.15 -11.74
CA ILE A 192 -6.85 -9.19 -10.29
C ILE A 192 -5.35 -9.19 -10.03
N PHE A 193 -4.61 -10.07 -10.70
CA PHE A 193 -3.18 -10.20 -10.53
C PHE A 193 -2.40 -9.03 -11.14
N GLU A 194 -2.79 -8.50 -12.30
CA GLU A 194 -2.19 -7.27 -12.81
C GLU A 194 -2.42 -6.10 -11.85
N SER A 195 -3.62 -5.98 -11.29
CA SER A 195 -3.93 -4.95 -10.28
C SER A 195 -3.01 -5.10 -9.06
N ILE A 196 -2.79 -6.32 -8.55
CA ILE A 196 -1.85 -6.59 -7.45
C ILE A 196 -0.40 -6.26 -7.87
N ARG A 197 0.02 -6.66 -9.07
CA ARG A 197 1.36 -6.42 -9.61
C ARG A 197 1.70 -4.94 -9.65
N TRP A 198 0.72 -4.07 -9.88
CA TRP A 198 0.96 -2.63 -9.99
C TRP A 198 1.12 -1.89 -8.66
N ALA A 199 0.97 -2.59 -7.53
CA ALA A 199 1.17 -2.02 -6.20
C ALA A 199 2.54 -1.30 -6.07
N PRO A 200 2.60 -0.14 -5.39
CA PRO A 200 3.87 0.52 -5.11
C PRO A 200 4.71 -0.32 -4.12
N SER A 201 6.02 -0.14 -4.16
CA SER A 201 6.96 -0.73 -3.20
C SER A 201 8.18 0.16 -3.09
N ALA A 202 8.89 0.06 -1.97
CA ALA A 202 10.17 0.72 -1.79
C ALA A 202 11.10 0.36 -2.96
N ARG A 203 11.64 1.39 -3.62
CA ARG A 203 12.55 1.25 -4.78
C ARG A 203 11.99 0.39 -5.93
N ASN A 204 10.67 0.18 -5.99
CA ASN A 204 9.99 -0.72 -6.94
C ASN A 204 10.48 -2.18 -6.87
N LEU A 205 10.94 -2.68 -5.71
CA LEU A 205 11.51 -4.02 -5.60
C LEU A 205 10.48 -5.16 -5.64
N GLN A 206 9.24 -4.90 -5.20
CA GLN A 206 8.15 -5.87 -5.12
C GLN A 206 8.59 -7.18 -4.47
N GLU A 207 8.96 -7.05 -3.20
CA GLU A 207 9.56 -8.11 -2.38
C GLU A 207 8.51 -9.10 -1.86
N TRP A 208 7.36 -9.19 -2.51
CA TRP A 208 6.32 -10.17 -2.25
C TRP A 208 6.30 -11.27 -3.30
N ARG A 209 5.83 -12.45 -2.92
CA ARG A 209 5.48 -13.55 -3.83
C ARG A 209 4.11 -14.07 -3.44
N ILE A 210 3.32 -14.50 -4.42
CA ILE A 210 1.96 -14.95 -4.20
C ILE A 210 1.75 -16.30 -4.89
N VAL A 211 1.27 -17.27 -4.13
CA VAL A 211 0.87 -18.58 -4.65
C VAL A 211 -0.65 -18.63 -4.70
N LEU A 212 -1.22 -18.89 -5.88
CA LEU A 212 -2.62 -19.29 -6.04
C LEU A 212 -2.69 -20.81 -5.98
N THR A 213 -3.64 -21.36 -5.20
CA THR A 213 -3.89 -22.80 -5.13
C THR A 213 -5.16 -23.23 -5.87
N ASP A 214 -5.25 -24.52 -6.19
CA ASP A 214 -6.45 -25.18 -6.73
C ASP A 214 -7.63 -25.25 -5.76
N GLN A 215 -7.45 -24.83 -4.50
CA GLN A 215 -8.54 -24.59 -3.55
C GLN A 215 -8.93 -23.11 -3.46
N ASN A 216 -8.60 -22.29 -4.46
CA ASN A 216 -8.90 -20.86 -4.52
C ASN A 216 -8.33 -20.06 -3.34
N GLN A 217 -7.10 -20.39 -2.93
CA GLN A 217 -6.38 -19.69 -1.86
C GLN A 217 -5.25 -18.86 -2.46
N LEU A 218 -5.07 -17.63 -1.96
CA LEU A 218 -3.91 -16.80 -2.26
C LEU A 218 -3.01 -16.75 -1.04
N HIS A 219 -1.80 -17.30 -1.13
CA HIS A 219 -0.81 -17.24 -0.05
C HIS A 219 0.24 -16.17 -0.36
N PHE A 220 0.42 -15.23 0.56
CA PHE A 220 1.35 -14.11 0.43
C PHE A 220 2.62 -14.38 1.24
N PHE A 221 3.75 -14.21 0.56
CA PHE A 221 5.08 -14.38 1.08
C PHE A 221 5.91 -13.13 0.84
N THR A 222 7.00 -12.99 1.58
CA THR A 222 7.99 -11.93 1.35
C THR A 222 9.43 -12.44 1.43
N VAL A 223 10.34 -11.78 0.72
CA VAL A 223 11.79 -11.97 0.92
C VAL A 223 12.28 -11.08 2.06
N ASP A 224 13.38 -11.46 2.71
CA ASP A 224 13.95 -10.64 3.77
C ASP A 224 14.53 -9.32 3.24
N SER A 225 13.97 -8.20 3.68
CA SER A 225 14.35 -6.86 3.24
C SER A 225 13.97 -5.80 4.29
N SER A 226 14.49 -4.58 4.11
CA SER A 226 14.24 -3.47 5.03
C SER A 226 12.81 -2.91 5.00
N TRP A 227 12.08 -3.07 3.88
CA TRP A 227 10.76 -2.46 3.68
C TRP A 227 9.62 -3.48 3.58
N LYS A 228 9.95 -4.77 3.68
CA LYS A 228 9.03 -5.90 3.49
C LYS A 228 7.68 -5.75 4.19
N GLU A 229 7.68 -5.26 5.43
CA GLU A 229 6.47 -5.16 6.24
C GLU A 229 5.47 -4.16 5.66
N ILE A 230 5.96 -2.95 5.33
CA ILE A 230 5.13 -1.90 4.74
C ILE A 230 4.72 -2.30 3.32
N ASP A 231 5.67 -2.75 2.51
CA ASP A 231 5.42 -3.12 1.11
C ASP A 231 4.41 -4.28 0.97
N LEU A 232 4.44 -5.23 1.90
CA LEU A 232 3.45 -6.27 1.96
C LEU A 232 2.08 -5.77 2.41
N GLY A 233 2.04 -4.86 3.40
CA GLY A 233 0.81 -4.17 3.77
C GLY A 233 0.15 -3.50 2.57
N ILE A 234 0.95 -2.80 1.76
CA ILE A 234 0.52 -2.18 0.49
C ILE A 234 -0.01 -3.24 -0.48
N CYS A 235 0.72 -4.34 -0.68
CA CYS A 235 0.32 -5.42 -1.57
C CYS A 235 -1.03 -6.04 -1.17
N VAL A 236 -1.22 -6.32 0.13
CA VAL A 236 -2.46 -6.89 0.67
C VAL A 236 -3.63 -5.91 0.61
N ALA A 237 -3.39 -4.60 0.81
CA ALA A 237 -4.42 -3.60 0.55
C ALA A 237 -4.83 -3.56 -0.93
N GLN A 238 -3.86 -3.59 -1.84
CA GLN A 238 -4.13 -3.61 -3.27
C GLN A 238 -4.92 -4.87 -3.68
N ALA A 239 -4.56 -6.04 -3.13
CA ALA A 239 -5.30 -7.28 -3.30
C ALA A 239 -6.72 -7.16 -2.74
N THR A 240 -6.89 -6.63 -1.52
CA THR A 240 -8.22 -6.46 -0.91
C THR A 240 -9.11 -5.59 -1.78
N VAL A 241 -8.60 -4.45 -2.27
CA VAL A 241 -9.38 -3.54 -3.12
C VAL A 241 -9.90 -4.25 -4.36
N VAL A 242 -9.04 -4.97 -5.09
CA VAL A 242 -9.46 -5.63 -6.33
C VAL A 242 -10.37 -6.83 -6.07
N LEU A 243 -10.15 -7.59 -4.99
CA LEU A 243 -11.01 -8.73 -4.62
C LEU A 243 -12.42 -8.26 -4.22
N GLU A 244 -12.51 -7.25 -3.33
CA GLU A 244 -13.78 -6.68 -2.89
C GLU A 244 -14.54 -6.01 -4.05
N ALA A 245 -13.85 -5.29 -4.93
CA ALA A 245 -14.47 -4.65 -6.09
C ALA A 245 -15.03 -5.64 -7.12
N ASN A 246 -14.46 -6.85 -7.20
CA ASN A 246 -14.95 -7.96 -8.03
C ASN A 246 -15.90 -8.90 -7.26
N ASP A 247 -16.35 -8.49 -6.07
CA ASP A 247 -17.27 -9.25 -5.23
C ASP A 247 -16.77 -10.67 -4.86
N ILE A 248 -15.46 -10.88 -4.85
CA ILE A 248 -14.82 -12.15 -4.46
C ILE A 248 -14.82 -12.23 -2.95
N LYS A 249 -15.76 -13.00 -2.40
CA LYS A 249 -15.91 -13.19 -0.96
C LYS A 249 -14.88 -14.19 -0.44
N GLY A 250 -14.41 -13.95 0.78
CA GLY A 250 -13.37 -14.74 1.39
C GLY A 250 -12.95 -14.16 2.73
N GLU A 251 -11.91 -14.74 3.32
CA GLU A 251 -11.34 -14.28 4.57
C GLU A 251 -9.83 -14.18 4.49
N TRP A 252 -9.28 -13.16 5.13
CA TRP A 252 -7.85 -13.05 5.37
C TRP A 252 -7.50 -13.76 6.68
N ILE A 253 -6.60 -14.72 6.62
CA ILE A 253 -6.21 -15.56 7.76
C ILE A 253 -4.70 -15.82 7.74
N VAL A 254 -4.11 -15.86 8.92
CA VAL A 254 -2.75 -16.36 9.13
C VAL A 254 -2.85 -17.85 9.44
N LEU A 255 -2.35 -18.69 8.53
CA LEU A 255 -2.33 -20.15 8.68
C LEU A 255 -1.11 -20.61 9.48
N ASP A 256 -1.16 -21.85 9.98
CA ASP A 256 0.03 -22.52 10.49
C ASP A 256 1.05 -22.70 9.35
N SER A 257 2.14 -21.96 9.44
CA SER A 257 3.09 -21.80 8.35
C SER A 257 3.97 -23.02 8.12
N HIS A 258 4.13 -23.95 9.08
CA HIS A 258 5.14 -25.00 8.96
C HIS A 258 4.81 -26.03 7.86
N GLU A 259 3.58 -26.55 7.86
CA GLU A 259 3.12 -27.49 6.83
C GLU A 259 2.97 -26.80 5.47
N LEU A 260 2.50 -25.55 5.47
CA LEU A 260 2.31 -24.76 4.26
C LEU A 260 3.64 -24.42 3.57
N ILE A 261 4.66 -23.98 4.31
CA ILE A 261 5.98 -23.64 3.73
C ILE A 261 6.62 -24.89 3.10
N ASN A 262 6.53 -26.02 3.80
CA ASN A 262 7.07 -27.29 3.31
C ASN A 262 6.36 -27.77 2.05
N SER A 263 5.03 -27.68 1.99
CA SER A 263 4.26 -28.12 0.82
C SER A 263 4.47 -27.24 -0.42
N LEU A 264 4.75 -25.96 -0.21
CA LEU A 264 4.94 -24.99 -1.30
C LEU A 264 6.39 -24.90 -1.81
N HIS A 265 7.34 -25.59 -1.16
CA HIS A 265 8.78 -25.52 -1.44
C HIS A 265 9.36 -24.10 -1.32
N ALA A 266 8.92 -23.33 -0.34
CA ALA A 266 9.40 -21.97 -0.15
C ALA A 266 10.81 -21.98 0.47
N THR A 267 11.81 -21.58 -0.31
CA THR A 267 13.19 -21.34 0.17
C THR A 267 13.43 -19.83 0.27
N ASP A 268 14.02 -19.37 1.37
CA ASP A 268 14.31 -17.95 1.63
C ASP A 268 13.11 -16.99 1.58
N LEU A 269 11.90 -17.53 1.75
CA LEU A 269 10.65 -16.79 1.78
C LEU A 269 9.97 -16.92 3.14
N GLN A 270 9.42 -15.81 3.62
CA GLN A 270 8.66 -15.73 4.85
C GLN A 270 7.17 -15.71 4.51
N TYR A 271 6.42 -16.70 4.99
CA TYR A 271 4.97 -16.68 4.92
C TYR A 271 4.42 -15.54 5.77
N VAL A 272 3.32 -14.92 5.33
CA VAL A 272 2.72 -13.82 6.08
C VAL A 272 1.21 -13.94 6.25
N ILE A 273 0.44 -14.10 5.18
CA ILE A 273 -1.01 -14.16 5.26
C ILE A 273 -1.61 -14.87 4.05
N SER A 274 -2.80 -15.43 4.22
CA SER A 274 -3.59 -16.05 3.15
C SER A 274 -4.91 -15.32 2.97
N PHE A 275 -5.41 -15.27 1.73
CA PHE A 275 -6.82 -15.04 1.44
C PHE A 275 -7.46 -16.37 1.03
N ILE A 276 -8.51 -16.79 1.73
CA ILE A 276 -9.26 -18.01 1.45
C ILE A 276 -10.58 -17.60 0.80
N ALA A 277 -10.72 -17.81 -0.50
CA ALA A 277 -11.97 -17.50 -1.19
C ALA A 277 -13.08 -18.46 -0.75
N GLN A 278 -14.27 -17.92 -0.53
CA GLN A 278 -15.47 -18.71 -0.33
C GLN A 278 -15.93 -19.31 -1.67
N LYS A 279 -16.46 -20.53 -1.62
CA LYS A 279 -17.07 -21.18 -2.78
C LYS A 279 -18.37 -20.53 -3.18
#